data_AF-A0A1B6JG24-F1
#
_entry.id   AF-A0A1B6JG24-F1
#
_cell.length_a   1.000
_cell.length_b   1.000
_cell.length_c   1.000
_cell.angle_alpha   90.00
_cell.angle_beta   90.00
_cell.angle_gamma   90.00
#
_symmetry.space_group_name_H-M   'P 1'
#
loop_
_entity.id
_entity.type
_entity.pdbx_description
1 polymer ?
#
loop_
_entity_poly.entity_id
_entity_poly.type
_entity_poly.pdbx_seq_one_letter_code
_entity_poly.pdbx_strand_id
1 'polypeptide(L)'
;MENIDVSNFLNLHSLGNHEDFCLAYVFTYRDFTGGTLGLAWVASASGASGGICEKYKTYTETVGGMYQSTKRSLNTGIITFVNYNSRVPPKVSQLTLAHEIGHNFGSPHDYPADCRPGGLNGNYIMFASATSGDRPNNSKFSSCSVGNISNVLDAIEDKKKRNCFEVSEGAFCGNKIVEAGEECDCGYDDDECTDKCCYPRVVGELESIKNDSAKGCQRKARTQCSPSQGPCCSSETCRFVPASHNVRCKSESDCAWSSTCDGRSPECPPAPPKENKTRCNEGTQLCINGECTGSICLEWNLQECFLTSHLIQNIDKRRLCELACQNGTDPESCRSTSEFAHLVGLPPGGISLRPGSPCDNFQGYCDVFFKCRAVDAEGPLARLKNMLFNRETLNTVAQWVQEYWWACMLMGILFIIFMGIFIKCCAVHTPSSNPKKPPARRFSETLRRPINTLRRMRHPHGQGHGAGVPSRPGPSRGPAHGYGEGRGQYYAPKASAPPRPELYASAYTDRMDRNAFHMRQHKV
;
A
#
# COMPACT_ATOMS: atom_id res chain seq x y z
N MET A 1 -18.04 -4.21 -4.04
CA MET A 1 -17.11 -3.09 -3.75
C MET A 1 -16.05 -3.10 -4.84
N GLU A 2 -16.19 -2.29 -5.89
CA GLU A 2 -15.37 -2.48 -7.09
C GLU A 2 -14.01 -1.76 -7.07
N ASN A 3 -13.81 -0.69 -6.29
CA ASN A 3 -12.53 0.04 -6.28
C ASN A 3 -12.04 0.32 -4.85
N ILE A 4 -11.28 -0.62 -4.29
CA ILE A 4 -10.58 -0.45 -3.00
C ILE A 4 -9.14 -0.08 -3.33
N ASP A 5 -8.68 1.07 -2.83
CA ASP A 5 -7.28 1.51 -2.92
C ASP A 5 -6.34 0.56 -2.16
N VAL A 6 -5.06 0.53 -2.55
CA VAL A 6 -4.03 -0.32 -1.94
C VAL A 6 -3.94 -0.13 -0.42
N SER A 7 -4.03 1.11 0.06
CA SER A 7 -3.97 1.43 1.49
C SER A 7 -5.19 0.90 2.24
N ASN A 8 -6.38 1.05 1.65
CA ASN A 8 -7.61 0.53 2.24
C ASN A 8 -7.64 -1.01 2.20
N PHE A 9 -7.08 -1.61 1.16
CA PHE A 9 -6.99 -3.06 1.03
C PHE A 9 -6.08 -3.67 2.10
N LEU A 10 -4.90 -3.09 2.34
CA LEU A 10 -4.03 -3.48 3.44
C LEU A 10 -4.73 -3.29 4.79
N ASN A 11 -5.36 -2.13 5.01
CA ASN A 11 -6.07 -1.86 6.27
C ASN A 11 -7.20 -2.87 6.53
N LEU A 12 -7.95 -3.27 5.51
CA LEU A 12 -8.98 -4.30 5.62
C LEU A 12 -8.38 -5.65 6.02
N HIS A 13 -7.25 -6.04 5.44
CA HIS A 13 -6.52 -7.27 5.83
C HIS A 13 -6.00 -7.19 7.28
N SER A 14 -5.51 -6.02 7.69
CA SER A 14 -5.06 -5.75 9.06
C SER A 14 -6.17 -5.81 10.11
N LEU A 15 -7.46 -5.83 9.76
CA LEU A 15 -8.56 -6.00 10.73
C LEU A 15 -8.63 -7.43 11.30
N GLY A 16 -8.04 -8.42 10.63
CA GLY A 16 -7.97 -9.79 11.12
C GLY A 16 -7.06 -9.93 12.35
N ASN A 17 -7.33 -10.94 13.19
CA ASN A 17 -6.41 -11.32 14.25
C ASN A 17 -5.35 -12.28 13.68
N HIS A 18 -4.11 -11.80 13.58
CA HIS A 18 -2.97 -12.57 13.05
C HIS A 18 -1.87 -12.77 14.11
N GLU A 19 -2.21 -12.82 15.40
CA GLU A 19 -1.23 -12.92 16.50
C GLU A 19 -0.39 -14.19 16.51
N ASP A 20 -0.96 -15.28 15.99
CA ASP A 20 -0.35 -16.61 15.93
C ASP A 20 0.72 -16.74 14.84
N PHE A 21 0.83 -15.74 13.96
CA PHE A 21 1.77 -15.74 12.84
C PHE A 21 2.80 -14.63 12.97
N CYS A 22 4.01 -14.86 12.48
CA CYS A 22 5.02 -13.81 12.37
C CYS A 22 4.58 -12.70 11.41
N LEU A 23 4.05 -13.09 10.25
CA LEU A 23 3.49 -12.22 9.23
C LEU A 23 2.27 -12.90 8.58
N ALA A 24 1.33 -12.09 8.10
CA ALA A 24 0.17 -12.57 7.34
C ALA A 24 0.02 -11.77 6.03
N TYR A 25 -0.05 -12.48 4.89
CA TYR A 25 -0.09 -11.87 3.56
C TYR A 25 -1.37 -12.21 2.80
N VAL A 26 -1.80 -11.28 1.94
CA VAL A 26 -2.85 -11.52 0.95
C VAL A 26 -2.30 -11.33 -0.46
N PHE A 27 -2.49 -12.36 -1.28
CA PHE A 27 -2.23 -12.33 -2.71
C PHE A 27 -3.49 -11.92 -3.47
N THR A 28 -3.35 -11.05 -4.46
CA THR A 28 -4.49 -10.58 -5.25
C THR A 28 -4.16 -10.37 -6.74
N TYR A 29 -5.19 -10.14 -7.53
CA TYR A 29 -5.10 -9.80 -8.96
C TYR A 29 -5.69 -8.41 -9.24
N ARG A 30 -5.63 -7.51 -8.25
CA ARG A 30 -6.14 -6.14 -8.36
C ARG A 30 -5.06 -5.24 -8.95
N ASP A 31 -5.43 -4.46 -9.95
CA ASP A 31 -4.55 -3.43 -10.49
C ASP A 31 -4.63 -2.17 -9.60
N PHE A 32 -3.60 -1.92 -8.82
CA PHE A 32 -3.56 -0.76 -7.92
C PHE A 32 -3.09 0.50 -8.65
N THR A 33 -3.62 1.64 -8.23
CA THR A 33 -3.29 2.93 -8.84
C THR A 33 -1.82 3.28 -8.64
N GLY A 34 -1.19 3.88 -9.66
CA GLY A 34 0.20 4.33 -9.55
C GLY A 34 1.25 3.23 -9.76
N GLY A 35 0.83 2.02 -10.13
CA GLY A 35 1.74 0.91 -10.41
C GLY A 35 2.27 0.20 -9.15
N THR A 36 1.55 0.33 -8.04
CA THR A 36 1.90 -0.30 -6.76
C THR A 36 1.69 -1.81 -6.84
N LEU A 37 2.76 -2.58 -6.66
CA LEU A 37 2.73 -4.04 -6.70
C LEU A 37 2.47 -4.69 -5.33
N GLY A 38 2.74 -3.96 -4.25
CA GLY A 38 2.57 -4.44 -2.89
C GLY A 38 2.53 -3.29 -1.90
N LEU A 39 2.13 -3.60 -0.66
CA LEU A 39 2.20 -2.69 0.46
C LEU A 39 2.29 -3.47 1.77
N ALA A 40 3.16 -3.02 2.67
CA ALA A 40 3.37 -3.63 3.97
C ALA A 40 3.55 -2.60 5.09
N TRP A 41 3.24 -3.03 6.31
CA TRP A 41 3.60 -2.27 7.51
C TRP A 41 5.08 -2.45 7.84
N VAL A 42 5.78 -1.34 8.07
CA VAL A 42 7.22 -1.34 8.33
C VAL A 42 7.50 -1.60 9.81
N ALA A 43 8.39 -2.55 10.13
CA ALA A 43 8.82 -2.73 11.52
C ALA A 43 9.74 -1.62 12.02
N SER A 44 9.80 -1.48 13.34
CA SER A 44 10.71 -0.55 14.00
C SER A 44 11.36 -1.20 15.22
N ALA A 45 12.66 -0.94 15.38
CA ALA A 45 13.42 -1.33 16.57
C ALA A 45 13.08 -0.46 17.80
N SER A 46 12.54 0.76 17.59
CA SER A 46 12.29 1.75 18.64
C SER A 46 10.88 1.71 19.24
N GLY A 47 10.12 0.65 18.94
CA GLY A 47 8.80 0.41 19.52
C GLY A 47 7.62 1.00 18.75
N ALA A 48 7.84 1.58 17.56
CA ALA A 48 6.72 1.85 16.65
C ALA A 48 6.05 0.53 16.23
N SER A 49 4.72 0.53 16.13
CA SER A 49 3.95 -0.68 15.85
C SER A 49 3.99 -1.01 14.37
N GLY A 50 4.23 -2.27 14.03
CA GLY A 50 4.32 -2.70 12.63
C GLY A 50 5.32 -3.84 12.40
N GLY A 51 5.13 -4.51 11.26
CA GLY A 51 5.98 -5.57 10.75
C GLY A 51 5.97 -6.83 11.62
N ILE A 52 7.08 -7.58 11.58
CA ILE A 52 7.18 -8.91 12.21
C ILE A 52 6.77 -8.90 13.69
N CYS A 53 6.12 -9.98 14.12
CA CYS A 53 5.75 -10.23 15.52
C CYS A 53 4.87 -9.16 16.18
N GLU A 54 4.14 -8.35 15.41
CA GLU A 54 3.17 -7.41 15.97
C GLU A 54 1.98 -8.15 16.60
N LYS A 55 1.29 -7.51 17.56
CA LYS A 55 0.10 -8.05 18.24
C LYS A 55 -1.20 -7.45 17.71
N TYR A 56 -2.30 -8.14 17.94
CA TYR A 56 -3.64 -7.67 17.65
C TYR A 56 -4.10 -6.73 18.77
N LYS A 57 -3.98 -5.42 18.52
CA LYS A 57 -4.24 -4.38 19.53
C LYS A 57 -5.09 -3.25 18.99
N THR A 58 -5.65 -2.45 19.90
CA THR A 58 -6.50 -1.32 19.57
C THR A 58 -5.66 -0.13 19.13
N TYR A 59 -5.98 0.41 17.96
CA TYR A 59 -5.43 1.65 17.42
C TYR A 59 -6.52 2.71 17.33
N THR A 60 -6.16 3.94 17.67
CA THR A 60 -7.03 5.10 17.56
C THR A 60 -6.71 5.84 16.27
N GLU A 61 -7.69 5.95 15.37
CA GLU A 61 -7.58 6.73 14.15
C GLU A 61 -8.58 7.87 14.15
N THR A 62 -8.21 8.97 13.50
CA THR A 62 -9.09 10.12 13.32
C THR A 62 -9.68 10.08 11.91
N VAL A 63 -10.91 9.60 11.78
CA VAL A 63 -11.62 9.56 10.50
C VAL A 63 -12.68 10.67 10.49
N GLY A 64 -12.54 11.63 9.58
CA GLY A 64 -13.49 12.75 9.46
C GLY A 64 -13.57 13.64 10.72
N GLY A 65 -12.51 13.70 11.53
CA GLY A 65 -12.48 14.48 12.77
C GLY A 65 -13.08 13.77 13.99
N MET A 66 -13.53 12.52 13.85
CA MET A 66 -13.97 11.68 14.96
C MET A 66 -12.91 10.62 15.30
N TYR A 67 -12.68 10.38 16.59
CA TYR A 67 -11.82 9.31 17.06
C TYR A 67 -12.56 7.98 16.93
N GLN A 68 -12.02 7.08 16.11
CA GLN A 68 -12.50 5.72 15.97
C GLN A 68 -11.42 4.76 16.46
N SER A 69 -11.76 3.95 17.45
CA SER A 69 -10.90 2.89 17.98
C SER A 69 -11.21 1.59 17.24
N THR A 70 -10.21 1.03 16.55
CA THR A 70 -10.34 -0.26 15.86
C THR A 70 -9.20 -1.18 16.26
N LYS A 71 -9.47 -2.48 16.43
CA LYS A 71 -8.41 -3.46 16.65
C LYS A 71 -7.81 -3.90 15.32
N ARG A 72 -6.48 -4.00 15.26
CA ARG A 72 -5.74 -4.40 14.06
C ARG A 72 -4.48 -5.21 14.40
N SER A 73 -4.04 -5.98 13.41
CA SER A 73 -2.76 -6.67 13.34
C SER A 73 -1.90 -6.01 12.26
N LEU A 74 -0.83 -5.32 12.66
CA LEU A 74 0.08 -4.62 11.72
C LEU A 74 1.29 -5.49 11.32
N ASN A 75 1.22 -6.80 11.52
CA ASN A 75 2.13 -7.80 10.95
C ASN A 75 1.62 -8.29 9.59
N THR A 76 1.16 -7.36 8.76
CA THR A 76 0.42 -7.65 7.52
C THR A 76 1.05 -7.00 6.30
N GLY A 77 0.91 -7.67 5.16
CA GLY A 77 1.30 -7.17 3.85
C GLY A 77 0.37 -7.69 2.76
N ILE A 78 0.39 -7.04 1.60
CA ILE A 78 -0.38 -7.43 0.43
C ILE A 78 0.51 -7.38 -0.81
N ILE A 79 0.26 -8.27 -1.76
CA ILE A 79 0.88 -8.20 -3.09
C ILE A 79 -0.14 -8.47 -4.18
N THR A 80 0.07 -7.87 -5.36
CA THR A 80 -0.72 -8.12 -6.56
C THR A 80 0.10 -8.75 -7.68
N PHE A 81 -0.54 -9.60 -8.47
CA PHE A 81 0.04 -10.20 -9.67
C PHE A 81 -0.35 -9.47 -10.97
N VAL A 82 -0.95 -8.28 -10.86
CA VAL A 82 -1.38 -7.45 -11.99
C VAL A 82 -0.90 -6.01 -11.81
N ASN A 83 -0.40 -5.42 -12.89
CA ASN A 83 0.03 -4.02 -12.95
C ASN A 83 -0.31 -3.43 -14.32
N TYR A 84 -0.99 -2.28 -14.36
CA TYR A 84 -1.45 -1.65 -15.61
C TYR A 84 -2.16 -2.65 -16.54
N ASN A 85 -3.10 -3.41 -15.95
CA ASN A 85 -3.88 -4.46 -16.59
C ASN A 85 -3.06 -5.59 -17.25
N SER A 86 -1.79 -5.74 -16.87
CA SER A 86 -0.89 -6.77 -17.38
C SER A 86 -0.42 -7.69 -16.25
N ARG A 87 -0.29 -8.98 -16.55
CA ARG A 87 0.17 -9.97 -15.56
C ARG A 87 1.66 -9.76 -15.27
N VAL A 88 1.99 -9.71 -13.99
CA VAL A 88 3.38 -9.61 -13.52
C VAL A 88 4.05 -10.99 -13.61
N PRO A 89 5.27 -11.11 -14.18
CA PRO A 89 5.98 -12.38 -14.25
C PRO A 89 6.29 -12.95 -12.85
N PRO A 90 6.29 -14.29 -12.66
CA PRO A 90 6.54 -14.91 -11.35
C PRO A 90 7.83 -14.45 -10.67
N LYS A 91 8.91 -14.25 -11.44
CA LYS A 91 10.19 -13.77 -10.92
C LYS A 91 10.07 -12.38 -10.29
N VAL A 92 9.36 -11.46 -10.94
CA VAL A 92 9.12 -10.11 -10.41
C VAL A 92 8.19 -10.19 -9.20
N SER A 93 7.14 -11.02 -9.23
CA SER A 93 6.24 -11.19 -8.10
C SER A 93 6.93 -11.74 -6.84
N GLN A 94 7.87 -12.67 -6.99
CA GLN A 94 8.70 -13.16 -5.88
C GLN A 94 9.56 -12.05 -5.28
N LEU A 95 10.15 -11.20 -6.12
CA LEU A 95 10.94 -10.06 -5.66
C LEU A 95 10.07 -8.99 -4.98
N THR A 96 8.87 -8.73 -5.49
CA THR A 96 7.89 -7.87 -4.82
C THR A 96 7.54 -8.42 -3.44
N LEU A 97 7.27 -9.72 -3.31
CA LEU A 97 7.01 -10.32 -2.01
C LEU A 97 8.21 -10.13 -1.05
N ALA A 98 9.42 -10.38 -1.54
CA ALA A 98 10.65 -10.18 -0.75
C ALA A 98 10.84 -8.72 -0.32
N HIS A 99 10.48 -7.76 -1.18
CA HIS A 99 10.51 -6.32 -0.89
C HIS A 99 9.55 -5.96 0.25
N GLU A 100 8.29 -6.39 0.15
CA GLU A 100 7.30 -6.13 1.21
C GLU A 100 7.68 -6.84 2.52
N ILE A 101 8.26 -8.04 2.45
CA ILE A 101 8.79 -8.72 3.64
C ILE A 101 9.98 -7.92 4.21
N GLY A 102 10.85 -7.37 3.37
CA GLY A 102 11.94 -6.48 3.80
C GLY A 102 11.43 -5.27 4.60
N HIS A 103 10.32 -4.66 4.20
CA HIS A 103 9.62 -3.64 4.98
C HIS A 103 9.15 -4.17 6.34
N ASN A 104 8.51 -5.34 6.36
CA ASN A 104 8.07 -5.96 7.62
C ASN A 104 9.24 -6.31 8.56
N PHE A 105 10.43 -6.54 8.05
CA PHE A 105 11.65 -6.70 8.84
C PHE A 105 12.32 -5.37 9.20
N GLY A 106 11.75 -4.24 8.77
CA GLY A 106 12.15 -2.89 9.18
C GLY A 106 13.10 -2.19 8.24
N SER A 107 13.37 -2.75 7.06
CA SER A 107 14.14 -2.02 6.05
C SER A 107 13.28 -0.93 5.41
N PRO A 108 13.72 0.34 5.40
CA PRO A 108 13.20 1.33 4.46
C PRO A 108 13.71 1.02 3.04
N HIS A 109 13.28 1.82 2.07
CA HIS A 109 13.89 1.79 0.74
C HIS A 109 15.39 2.13 0.78
N ASP A 110 16.14 1.59 -0.17
CA ASP A 110 17.58 1.75 -0.26
C ASP A 110 18.01 3.20 -0.48
N TYR A 111 18.82 3.70 0.46
CA TYR A 111 19.49 5.00 0.44
C TYR A 111 20.72 4.94 1.35
N PRO A 112 21.86 5.61 1.06
CA PRO A 112 22.15 6.49 -0.08
C PRO A 112 22.53 5.73 -1.36
N ALA A 113 23.15 6.40 -2.34
CA ALA A 113 23.48 5.86 -3.67
C ALA A 113 24.24 4.52 -3.64
N ASP A 114 25.10 4.30 -2.64
CA ASP A 114 25.87 3.05 -2.49
C ASP A 114 24.98 1.81 -2.31
N CYS A 115 23.76 1.99 -1.80
CA CYS A 115 22.77 0.92 -1.62
C CYS A 115 21.81 0.79 -2.81
N ARG A 116 21.97 1.59 -3.87
CA ARG A 116 21.19 1.54 -5.12
C ARG A 116 22.11 1.74 -6.33
N PRO A 117 23.04 0.79 -6.58
CA PRO A 117 24.14 0.99 -7.53
C PRO A 117 23.70 1.03 -9.00
N GLY A 118 22.52 0.51 -9.34
CA GLY A 118 22.02 0.46 -10.72
C GLY A 118 22.96 -0.27 -11.69
N GLY A 119 22.94 0.16 -12.95
CA GLY A 119 23.85 -0.34 -14.00
C GLY A 119 23.69 -1.84 -14.30
N LEU A 120 24.80 -2.48 -14.68
CA LEU A 120 24.81 -3.89 -15.11
C LEU A 120 24.46 -4.87 -13.98
N ASN A 121 24.77 -4.52 -12.73
CA ASN A 121 24.46 -5.34 -11.56
C ASN A 121 23.03 -5.13 -11.05
N GLY A 122 22.39 -4.02 -11.44
CA GLY A 122 21.04 -3.63 -11.02
C GLY A 122 20.97 -3.15 -9.57
N ASN A 123 19.76 -2.75 -9.17
CA ASN A 123 19.46 -2.37 -7.80
C ASN A 123 19.12 -3.58 -6.92
N TYR A 124 19.17 -3.40 -5.60
CA TYR A 124 18.82 -4.43 -4.62
C TYR A 124 17.31 -4.53 -4.40
N ILE A 125 16.88 -5.52 -3.60
CA ILE A 125 15.47 -5.82 -3.31
C ILE A 125 14.71 -4.58 -2.81
N MET A 126 15.31 -3.74 -1.97
CA MET A 126 14.64 -2.58 -1.34
C MET A 126 14.69 -1.30 -2.20
N PHE A 127 14.94 -1.42 -3.50
CA PHE A 127 14.85 -0.29 -4.41
C PHE A 127 13.42 0.25 -4.51
N ALA A 128 13.25 1.57 -4.39
CA ALA A 128 11.94 2.23 -4.31
C ALA A 128 11.11 2.25 -5.61
N SER A 129 11.63 1.69 -6.71
CA SER A 129 11.03 1.82 -8.04
C SER A 129 11.07 0.48 -8.79
N ALA A 130 10.99 0.51 -10.11
CA ALA A 130 10.81 -0.67 -10.93
C ALA A 130 12.03 -1.62 -10.89
N THR A 131 11.77 -2.91 -11.14
CA THR A 131 12.82 -3.92 -11.29
C THR A 131 12.44 -4.92 -12.37
N SER A 132 13.41 -5.35 -13.16
CA SER A 132 13.26 -6.43 -14.16
C SER A 132 13.45 -7.81 -13.54
N GLY A 133 14.12 -7.90 -12.40
CA GLY A 133 14.44 -9.15 -11.71
C GLY A 133 15.51 -10.01 -12.40
N ASP A 134 16.10 -9.56 -13.50
CA ASP A 134 17.13 -10.26 -14.27
C ASP A 134 18.56 -9.93 -13.80
N ARG A 135 18.75 -8.87 -13.02
CA ARG A 135 20.08 -8.40 -12.60
C ARG A 135 20.59 -9.13 -11.35
N PRO A 136 21.91 -9.34 -11.22
CA PRO A 136 22.51 -10.06 -10.08
C PRO A 136 22.15 -9.54 -8.68
N ASN A 137 21.93 -8.23 -8.52
CA ASN A 137 21.57 -7.66 -7.21
C ASN A 137 20.07 -7.75 -6.90
N ASN A 138 19.22 -8.01 -7.90
CA ASN A 138 17.78 -8.01 -7.69
C ASN A 138 17.32 -9.10 -6.71
N SER A 139 18.11 -10.16 -6.52
CA SER A 139 17.84 -11.24 -5.57
C SER A 139 18.58 -11.10 -4.23
N LYS A 140 19.10 -9.90 -3.91
CA LYS A 140 19.90 -9.64 -2.70
C LYS A 140 19.41 -8.39 -1.99
N PHE A 141 19.55 -8.38 -0.67
CA PHE A 141 19.44 -7.17 0.14
C PHE A 141 20.74 -6.37 0.08
N SER A 142 20.64 -5.04 0.13
CA SER A 142 21.82 -4.16 0.20
C SER A 142 22.43 -4.23 1.61
N SER A 143 23.65 -3.72 1.78
CA SER A 143 24.23 -3.57 3.13
C SER A 143 23.40 -2.64 4.03
N CYS A 144 22.73 -1.64 3.45
CA CYS A 144 21.80 -0.77 4.20
C CYS A 144 20.58 -1.55 4.68
N SER A 145 19.96 -2.36 3.81
CA SER A 145 18.78 -3.15 4.20
C SER A 145 19.16 -4.16 5.28
N VAL A 146 20.29 -4.87 5.11
CA VAL A 146 20.80 -5.83 6.10
C VAL A 146 20.98 -5.16 7.46
N GLY A 147 21.63 -3.99 7.52
CA GLY A 147 21.80 -3.27 8.79
C GLY A 147 20.47 -2.89 9.47
N ASN A 148 19.48 -2.42 8.71
CA ASN A 148 18.17 -2.08 9.27
C ASN A 148 17.39 -3.30 9.75
N ILE A 149 17.44 -4.40 9.00
CA ILE A 149 16.81 -5.67 9.37
C ILE A 149 17.46 -6.23 10.64
N SER A 150 18.80 -6.23 10.70
CA SER A 150 19.55 -6.65 11.90
C SER A 150 19.11 -5.86 13.13
N ASN A 151 18.96 -4.53 13.05
CA ASN A 151 18.52 -3.73 14.20
C ASN A 151 17.15 -4.16 14.77
N VAL A 152 16.22 -4.61 13.92
CA VAL A 152 14.91 -5.12 14.37
C VAL A 152 15.04 -6.50 14.99
N LEU A 153 15.87 -7.37 14.41
CA LEU A 153 16.15 -8.70 14.94
C LEU A 153 16.87 -8.63 16.29
N ASP A 154 17.86 -7.75 16.42
CA ASP A 154 18.56 -7.48 17.69
C ASP A 154 17.57 -6.95 18.75
N ALA A 155 16.61 -6.10 18.36
CA ALA A 155 15.56 -5.66 19.28
C ALA A 155 14.63 -6.79 19.76
N ILE A 156 14.44 -7.84 18.95
CA ILE A 156 13.73 -9.06 19.35
C ILE A 156 14.57 -9.88 20.33
N GLU A 157 15.86 -10.07 20.03
CA GLU A 157 16.80 -10.79 20.88
C GLU A 157 16.95 -10.12 22.26
N ASP A 158 17.09 -8.79 22.27
CA ASP A 158 17.16 -7.93 23.45
C ASP A 158 15.83 -7.80 24.20
N LYS A 159 14.74 -8.44 23.74
CA LYS A 159 13.38 -8.36 24.31
C LYS A 159 12.78 -6.95 24.32
N LYS A 160 13.27 -6.04 23.48
CA LYS A 160 12.68 -4.71 23.24
C LYS A 160 11.45 -4.80 22.33
N LYS A 161 11.41 -5.79 21.44
CA LYS A 161 10.27 -6.17 20.61
C LYS A 161 9.86 -7.61 20.93
N ARG A 162 8.58 -7.93 20.76
CA ARG A 162 8.06 -9.29 21.00
C ARG A 162 8.78 -10.28 20.08
N ASN A 163 9.22 -11.40 20.64
CA ASN A 163 9.65 -12.55 19.85
C ASN A 163 8.46 -13.46 19.54
N CYS A 164 8.31 -13.80 18.26
CA CYS A 164 7.36 -14.78 17.74
C CYS A 164 8.04 -15.80 16.82
N PHE A 165 9.37 -15.78 16.73
CA PHE A 165 10.12 -16.76 15.97
C PHE A 165 10.16 -18.08 16.74
N GLU A 166 10.03 -19.15 15.99
CA GLU A 166 10.21 -20.51 16.48
C GLU A 166 11.56 -21.04 15.99
N VAL A 167 12.07 -22.07 16.65
CA VAL A 167 13.25 -22.78 16.17
C VAL A 167 12.89 -23.42 14.83
N SER A 168 13.75 -23.27 13.82
CA SER A 168 13.52 -23.90 12.52
C SER A 168 13.43 -25.42 12.69
N GLU A 169 12.24 -25.98 12.53
CA GLU A 169 12.03 -27.43 12.46
C GLU A 169 12.36 -28.00 11.07
N GLY A 170 12.85 -27.16 10.16
CA GLY A 170 13.05 -27.53 8.76
C GLY A 170 11.72 -27.50 8.01
N ALA A 171 11.36 -28.62 7.38
CA ALA A 171 10.11 -28.81 6.66
C ALA A 171 8.87 -28.68 7.56
N PHE A 172 7.83 -27.98 7.11
CA PHE A 172 6.55 -27.88 7.80
C PHE A 172 5.48 -28.73 7.12
N CYS A 173 5.23 -29.90 7.71
CA CYS A 173 4.17 -30.78 7.25
C CYS A 173 2.78 -30.15 7.43
N GLY A 174 2.02 -30.03 6.35
CA GLY A 174 0.63 -29.55 6.33
C GLY A 174 0.43 -28.20 5.62
N ASN A 175 1.47 -27.62 5.01
CA ASN A 175 1.39 -26.39 4.20
C ASN A 175 1.17 -26.67 2.70
N LYS A 176 1.05 -27.95 2.30
CA LYS A 176 0.87 -28.45 0.93
C LYS A 176 2.09 -28.25 0.03
N ILE A 177 3.26 -28.08 0.62
CA ILE A 177 4.53 -27.98 -0.09
C ILE A 177 5.35 -29.19 0.34
N VAL A 178 5.73 -30.04 -0.60
CA VAL A 178 6.58 -31.20 -0.27
C VAL A 178 7.99 -30.68 0.00
N GLU A 179 8.43 -30.78 1.25
CA GLU A 179 9.73 -30.30 1.69
C GLU A 179 10.70 -31.44 2.06
N ALA A 180 11.92 -31.10 2.47
CA ALA A 180 12.95 -32.08 2.78
C ALA A 180 12.56 -32.93 4.01
N GLY A 181 12.40 -34.24 3.81
CA GLY A 181 11.99 -35.18 4.85
C GLY A 181 10.53 -35.64 4.75
N GLU A 182 9.76 -35.06 3.83
CA GLU A 182 8.39 -35.43 3.52
C GLU A 182 8.31 -36.24 2.23
N GLU A 183 7.38 -37.20 2.17
CA GLU A 183 7.10 -37.90 0.90
C GLU A 183 5.95 -37.24 0.13
N CYS A 184 5.06 -36.55 0.84
CA CYS A 184 3.90 -35.87 0.29
C CYS A 184 3.37 -34.85 1.32
N ASP A 185 2.56 -33.90 0.89
CA ASP A 185 1.86 -32.98 1.80
C ASP A 185 0.51 -32.58 1.19
N CYS A 186 -0.57 -33.06 1.80
CA CYS A 186 -1.93 -32.81 1.36
C CYS A 186 -2.69 -31.79 2.22
N GLY A 187 -2.09 -31.29 3.31
CA GLY A 187 -2.72 -30.36 4.24
C GLY A 187 -2.66 -30.80 5.71
N TYR A 188 -3.29 -30.01 6.57
CA TYR A 188 -3.15 -30.12 8.01
C TYR A 188 -3.89 -31.32 8.63
N ASP A 189 -5.13 -31.58 8.19
CA ASP A 189 -6.01 -32.62 8.74
C ASP A 189 -6.80 -33.34 7.63
N ASP A 190 -7.64 -34.30 8.02
CA ASP A 190 -8.47 -35.10 7.11
C ASP A 190 -9.52 -34.25 6.35
N ASP A 191 -9.92 -33.08 6.87
CA ASP A 191 -10.87 -32.19 6.21
C ASP A 191 -10.21 -31.41 5.07
N GLU A 192 -8.95 -31.01 5.26
CA GLU A 192 -8.15 -30.33 4.24
C GLU A 192 -7.54 -31.31 3.21
N CYS A 193 -7.15 -32.50 3.67
CA CYS A 193 -6.47 -33.51 2.87
C CYS A 193 -7.46 -34.37 2.06
N THR A 194 -7.72 -33.94 0.83
CA THR A 194 -8.51 -34.73 -0.14
C THR A 194 -7.71 -35.82 -0.85
N ASP A 195 -6.41 -35.90 -0.61
CA ASP A 195 -5.51 -36.84 -1.27
C ASP A 195 -5.56 -38.23 -0.64
N LYS A 196 -6.02 -39.23 -1.41
CA LYS A 196 -6.09 -40.63 -0.99
C LYS A 196 -4.71 -41.27 -0.84
N CYS A 197 -3.67 -40.65 -1.39
CA CYS A 197 -2.33 -41.19 -1.47
C CYS A 197 -1.42 -40.74 -0.32
N CYS A 198 -1.82 -39.72 0.44
CA CYS A 198 -1.01 -39.09 1.48
C CYS A 198 -1.72 -39.08 2.83
N TYR A 199 -0.95 -39.16 3.92
CA TYR A 199 -1.47 -38.88 5.26
C TYR A 199 -1.35 -37.37 5.55
N PRO A 200 -2.41 -36.71 6.08
CA PRO A 200 -2.32 -35.32 6.53
C PRO A 200 -1.35 -35.17 7.71
N ARG A 201 -0.97 -33.94 8.06
CA ARG A 201 -0.13 -33.67 9.25
C ARG A 201 -0.68 -34.34 10.50
N VAL A 202 -1.95 -34.12 10.79
CA VAL A 202 -2.67 -34.75 11.91
C VAL A 202 -3.35 -36.00 11.38
N VAL A 203 -2.72 -37.16 11.60
CA VAL A 203 -3.28 -38.46 11.22
C VAL A 203 -4.46 -38.78 12.14
N GLY A 204 -5.65 -38.97 11.55
CA GLY A 204 -6.86 -39.31 12.29
C GLY A 204 -6.73 -40.61 13.09
N GLU A 205 -7.40 -40.68 14.25
CA GLU A 205 -7.31 -41.80 15.19
C GLU A 205 -7.65 -43.15 14.54
N LEU A 206 -8.65 -43.18 13.65
CA LEU A 206 -9.04 -44.38 12.91
C LEU A 206 -7.94 -44.88 11.96
N GLU A 207 -7.20 -43.96 11.32
CA GLU A 207 -6.11 -44.32 10.43
C GLU A 207 -4.89 -44.83 11.21
N SER A 208 -4.57 -44.19 12.33
CA SER A 208 -3.52 -44.64 13.25
C SER A 208 -3.80 -46.05 13.81
N ILE A 209 -5.07 -46.38 14.09
CA ILE A 209 -5.46 -47.74 14.52
C ILE A 209 -5.31 -48.76 13.39
N LYS A 210 -5.65 -48.39 12.15
CA LYS A 210 -5.54 -49.28 10.98
C LYS A 210 -4.10 -49.49 10.53
N ASN A 211 -3.25 -48.49 10.72
CA ASN A 211 -1.85 -48.50 10.33
C ASN A 211 -1.02 -47.78 11.38
N ASP A 212 -0.41 -48.55 12.27
CA ASP A 212 0.46 -48.05 13.35
C ASP A 212 1.72 -47.31 12.82
N SER A 213 2.08 -47.54 11.55
CA SER A 213 3.17 -46.82 10.88
C SER A 213 2.71 -45.56 10.12
N ALA A 214 1.43 -45.18 10.22
CA ALA A 214 0.94 -43.96 9.60
C ALA A 214 1.58 -42.73 10.27
N LYS A 215 2.25 -41.92 9.47
CA LYS A 215 2.88 -40.67 9.90
C LYS A 215 2.48 -39.57 8.94
N GLY A 216 2.22 -38.38 9.48
CA GLY A 216 1.85 -37.23 8.67
C GLY A 216 2.91 -36.90 7.62
N CYS A 217 2.45 -36.44 6.45
CA CYS A 217 3.27 -36.14 5.27
C CYS A 217 4.10 -37.33 4.75
N GLN A 218 3.64 -38.55 5.03
CA GLN A 218 4.10 -39.76 4.38
C GLN A 218 3.00 -40.34 3.50
N ARG A 219 3.42 -41.04 2.44
CA ARG A 219 2.46 -41.66 1.53
C ARG A 219 1.82 -42.88 2.21
N LYS A 220 0.56 -43.15 1.87
CA LYS A 220 -0.14 -44.34 2.36
C LYS A 220 0.50 -45.61 1.82
N ALA A 221 0.34 -46.72 2.53
CA ALA A 221 0.91 -48.01 2.14
C ALA A 221 0.45 -48.43 0.73
N ARG A 222 1.35 -49.07 -0.03
CA ARG A 222 1.12 -49.57 -1.42
C ARG A 222 0.86 -48.48 -2.47
N THR A 223 1.25 -47.24 -2.20
CA THR A 223 1.28 -46.16 -3.19
C THR A 223 2.70 -45.99 -3.75
N GLN A 224 2.82 -45.37 -4.91
CA GLN A 224 4.10 -45.01 -5.54
C GLN A 224 4.34 -43.50 -5.52
N CYS A 225 3.29 -42.70 -5.49
CA CYS A 225 3.35 -41.25 -5.43
C CYS A 225 2.09 -40.65 -4.80
N SER A 226 2.12 -39.34 -4.58
CA SER A 226 0.98 -38.48 -4.27
C SER A 226 0.87 -37.34 -5.30
N PRO A 227 -0.35 -36.90 -5.67
CA PRO A 227 -0.57 -35.68 -6.46
C PRO A 227 0.08 -34.41 -5.89
N SER A 228 0.36 -34.34 -4.57
CA SER A 228 1.07 -33.19 -3.98
C SER A 228 2.51 -33.10 -4.46
N GLN A 229 3.11 -34.21 -4.89
CA GLN A 229 4.48 -34.23 -5.42
C GLN A 229 4.55 -33.71 -6.86
N GLY A 230 3.46 -33.78 -7.61
CA GLY A 230 3.42 -33.26 -8.97
C GLY A 230 2.29 -33.80 -9.84
N PRO A 231 2.10 -33.18 -11.03
CA PRO A 231 0.96 -33.44 -11.91
C PRO A 231 1.02 -34.81 -12.62
N CYS A 232 2.14 -35.53 -12.54
CA CYS A 232 2.32 -36.85 -13.16
C CYS A 232 2.03 -38.00 -12.19
N CYS A 233 1.40 -37.73 -11.05
CA CYS A 233 0.81 -38.76 -10.19
C CYS A 233 -0.71 -38.85 -10.39
N SER A 234 -1.23 -40.07 -10.61
CA SER A 234 -2.67 -40.30 -10.65
C SER A 234 -3.28 -40.23 -9.25
N SER A 235 -4.29 -39.38 -9.06
CA SER A 235 -5.03 -39.24 -7.80
C SER A 235 -5.86 -40.47 -7.43
N GLU A 236 -6.23 -41.30 -8.40
CA GLU A 236 -7.06 -42.49 -8.17
C GLU A 236 -6.22 -43.73 -7.86
N THR A 237 -5.11 -43.92 -8.56
CA THR A 237 -4.28 -45.13 -8.40
C THR A 237 -3.05 -44.91 -7.55
N CYS A 238 -2.71 -43.66 -7.20
CA CYS A 238 -1.49 -43.28 -6.47
C CYS A 238 -0.21 -43.82 -7.14
N ARG A 239 -0.20 -43.83 -8.47
CA ARG A 239 0.88 -44.35 -9.33
C ARG A 239 1.25 -43.33 -10.38
N PHE A 240 2.47 -43.44 -10.90
CA PHE A 240 2.91 -42.58 -11.99
C PHE A 240 2.02 -42.76 -13.20
N VAL A 241 1.70 -41.64 -13.84
CA VAL A 241 0.94 -41.63 -15.09
C VAL A 241 1.80 -42.29 -16.19
N PRO A 242 1.36 -43.41 -16.80
CA PRO A 242 2.16 -44.11 -17.79
C PRO A 242 2.48 -43.24 -19.00
N ALA A 243 3.70 -43.36 -19.54
CA ALA A 243 4.11 -42.66 -20.75
C ALA A 243 3.19 -42.94 -21.95
N SER A 244 2.61 -44.14 -22.03
CA SER A 244 1.67 -44.53 -23.10
C SER A 244 0.39 -43.69 -23.13
N HIS A 245 0.01 -43.04 -22.02
CA HIS A 245 -1.17 -42.18 -21.96
C HIS A 245 -0.93 -40.79 -22.56
N ASN A 246 0.33 -40.40 -22.82
CA ASN A 246 0.69 -39.11 -23.41
C ASN A 246 0.04 -37.90 -22.70
N VAL A 247 -0.08 -37.95 -21.37
CA VAL A 247 -0.69 -36.88 -20.59
C VAL A 247 0.24 -35.68 -20.56
N ARG A 248 -0.24 -34.55 -21.11
CA ARG A 248 0.48 -33.27 -21.11
C ARG A 248 0.43 -32.64 -19.72
N CYS A 249 1.55 -32.66 -19.01
CA CYS A 249 1.68 -32.07 -17.67
C CYS A 249 2.17 -30.62 -17.70
N LYS A 250 2.85 -30.20 -18.78
CA LYS A 250 3.24 -28.80 -19.01
C LYS A 250 2.82 -28.39 -20.42
N SER A 251 2.05 -27.31 -20.49
CA SER A 251 1.64 -26.73 -21.77
C SER A 251 2.82 -26.07 -22.47
N GLU A 252 2.76 -26.02 -23.80
CA GLU A 252 3.72 -25.29 -24.61
C GLU A 252 3.70 -23.79 -24.27
N SER A 253 4.87 -23.17 -24.25
CA SER A 253 5.05 -21.72 -24.11
C SER A 253 5.73 -21.14 -25.35
N ASP A 254 5.89 -19.82 -25.41
CA ASP A 254 6.63 -19.16 -26.51
C ASP A 254 8.05 -19.70 -26.67
N CYS A 255 8.68 -20.15 -25.58
CA CYS A 255 10.10 -20.54 -25.54
C CYS A 255 10.37 -22.00 -25.17
N ALA A 256 9.35 -22.80 -24.82
CA ALA A 256 9.53 -24.21 -24.52
C ALA A 256 8.38 -25.02 -25.14
N TRP A 257 8.70 -26.23 -25.60
CA TRP A 257 7.70 -27.17 -26.09
C TRP A 257 6.81 -27.69 -24.96
N SER A 258 5.73 -28.41 -25.29
CA SER A 258 4.97 -29.12 -24.26
C SER A 258 5.78 -30.27 -23.67
N SER A 259 5.47 -30.63 -22.41
CA SER A 259 6.04 -31.81 -21.75
C SER A 259 4.95 -32.77 -21.31
N THR A 260 5.22 -34.07 -21.42
CA THR A 260 4.31 -35.17 -21.07
C THR A 260 4.92 -36.04 -19.98
N CYS A 261 4.08 -36.66 -19.17
CA CYS A 261 4.54 -37.58 -18.13
C CYS A 261 5.32 -38.77 -18.72
N ASP A 262 6.45 -39.12 -18.10
CA ASP A 262 7.37 -40.16 -18.55
C ASP A 262 7.12 -41.54 -17.91
N GLY A 263 6.17 -41.61 -16.97
CA GLY A 263 5.83 -42.82 -16.21
C GLY A 263 6.84 -43.21 -15.13
N ARG A 264 7.82 -42.36 -14.81
CA ARG A 264 8.91 -42.66 -13.87
C ARG A 264 8.94 -41.74 -12.65
N SER A 265 8.33 -40.57 -12.74
CA SER A 265 8.33 -39.54 -11.69
C SER A 265 6.93 -38.94 -11.53
N PRO A 266 6.55 -38.44 -10.32
CA PRO A 266 5.34 -37.65 -10.17
C PRO A 266 5.53 -36.20 -10.66
N GLU A 267 6.77 -35.74 -10.79
CA GLU A 267 7.13 -34.45 -11.34
C GLU A 267 6.98 -34.45 -12.86
N CYS A 268 6.58 -33.30 -13.41
CA CYS A 268 6.55 -33.15 -14.86
C CYS A 268 7.99 -32.99 -15.39
N PRO A 269 8.45 -33.82 -16.35
CA PRO A 269 9.80 -33.70 -16.87
C PRO A 269 10.02 -32.32 -17.51
N PRO A 270 11.26 -31.77 -17.46
CA PRO A 270 11.56 -30.48 -18.06
C PRO A 270 11.17 -30.44 -19.55
N ALA A 271 10.45 -29.38 -19.94
CA ALA A 271 10.09 -29.15 -21.32
C ALA A 271 11.35 -28.83 -22.16
N PRO A 272 11.53 -29.46 -23.34
CA PRO A 272 12.60 -29.10 -24.24
C PRO A 272 12.51 -27.62 -24.65
N PRO A 273 13.62 -26.86 -24.57
CA PRO A 273 13.61 -25.46 -24.98
C PRO A 273 13.43 -25.35 -26.51
N LYS A 274 12.75 -24.29 -26.95
CA LYS A 274 12.75 -23.86 -28.35
C LYS A 274 14.10 -23.23 -28.70
N GLU A 275 14.36 -23.07 -29.99
CA GLU A 275 15.62 -22.51 -30.47
C GLU A 275 15.88 -21.11 -29.89
N ASN A 276 17.13 -20.85 -29.52
CA ASN A 276 17.54 -19.53 -29.06
C ASN A 276 17.28 -18.49 -30.15
N LYS A 277 16.90 -17.27 -29.75
CA LYS A 277 16.46 -16.18 -30.64
C LYS A 277 15.12 -16.42 -31.35
N THR A 278 14.34 -17.43 -30.95
CA THR A 278 12.91 -17.46 -31.28
C THR A 278 12.21 -16.26 -30.66
N ARG A 279 11.43 -15.50 -31.44
CA ARG A 279 10.66 -14.37 -30.94
C ARG A 279 9.57 -14.82 -29.96
N CYS A 280 9.47 -14.16 -28.82
CA CYS A 280 8.49 -14.43 -27.77
C CYS A 280 7.88 -13.12 -27.26
N ASN A 281 6.86 -13.23 -26.41
CA ASN A 281 6.18 -12.06 -25.84
C ASN A 281 5.64 -11.13 -26.94
N GLU A 282 4.90 -11.68 -27.91
CA GLU A 282 4.40 -10.97 -29.13
C GLU A 282 5.52 -10.27 -29.93
N GLY A 283 6.73 -10.81 -29.89
CA GLY A 283 7.87 -10.33 -30.69
C GLY A 283 8.66 -9.18 -30.07
N THR A 284 8.42 -8.84 -28.79
CA THR A 284 9.22 -7.83 -28.07
C THR A 284 10.48 -8.42 -27.42
N GLN A 285 10.55 -9.74 -27.28
CA GLN A 285 11.65 -10.45 -26.65
C GLN A 285 12.04 -11.70 -27.44
N LEU A 286 13.12 -12.34 -27.00
CA LEU A 286 13.72 -13.52 -27.57
C LEU A 286 13.88 -14.63 -26.53
N CYS A 287 13.73 -15.87 -26.98
CA CYS A 287 13.99 -17.05 -26.18
C CYS A 287 15.48 -17.26 -25.99
N ILE A 288 15.90 -17.45 -24.73
CA ILE A 288 17.26 -17.80 -24.33
C ILE A 288 17.15 -18.98 -23.36
N ASN A 289 17.69 -20.14 -23.75
CA ASN A 289 17.69 -21.38 -22.96
C ASN A 289 16.29 -21.81 -22.46
N GLY A 290 15.26 -21.60 -23.28
CA GLY A 290 13.88 -21.95 -22.95
C GLY A 290 13.08 -20.88 -22.21
N GLU A 291 13.68 -19.73 -21.91
CA GLU A 291 13.03 -18.62 -21.21
C GLU A 291 12.91 -17.38 -22.10
N CYS A 292 11.80 -16.64 -21.99
CA CYS A 292 11.57 -15.41 -22.73
C CYS A 292 12.22 -14.21 -22.03
N THR A 293 13.55 -14.14 -22.08
CA THR A 293 14.36 -13.14 -21.33
C THR A 293 15.26 -12.30 -22.22
N GLY A 294 15.59 -12.74 -23.43
CA GLY A 294 16.43 -11.96 -24.34
C GLY A 294 15.69 -10.75 -24.89
N SER A 295 16.38 -9.63 -25.06
CA SER A 295 15.80 -8.48 -25.77
C SER A 295 15.79 -8.73 -27.28
N ILE A 296 14.78 -8.21 -27.98
CA ILE A 296 14.69 -8.22 -29.45
C ILE A 296 15.90 -7.55 -30.11
N CYS A 297 16.56 -6.60 -29.42
CA CYS A 297 17.78 -5.94 -29.91
C CYS A 297 18.91 -6.93 -30.30
N LEU A 298 18.97 -8.09 -29.64
CA LEU A 298 19.98 -9.12 -29.91
C LEU A 298 19.83 -9.76 -31.30
N GLU A 299 18.65 -9.67 -31.93
CA GLU A 299 18.43 -10.09 -33.31
C GLU A 299 19.25 -9.22 -34.29
N TRP A 300 19.49 -7.96 -33.94
CA TRP A 300 20.24 -6.98 -34.75
C TRP A 300 21.67 -6.75 -34.26
N ASN A 301 22.21 -7.66 -33.43
CA ASN A 301 23.51 -7.52 -32.75
C ASN A 301 23.63 -6.24 -31.91
N LEU A 302 22.51 -5.76 -31.35
CA LEU A 302 22.45 -4.63 -30.43
C LEU A 302 22.11 -5.12 -29.02
N GLN A 303 22.33 -4.26 -28.02
CA GLN A 303 21.88 -4.48 -26.65
C GLN A 303 20.69 -3.59 -26.32
N GLU A 304 19.84 -4.04 -25.41
CA GLU A 304 18.73 -3.22 -24.91
C GLU A 304 19.22 -2.05 -24.09
N CYS A 305 18.55 -0.90 -24.23
CA CYS A 305 18.78 0.27 -23.42
C CYS A 305 17.46 0.98 -23.10
N PHE A 306 17.48 1.87 -22.11
CA PHE A 306 16.34 2.72 -21.79
C PHE A 306 16.60 4.13 -22.33
N LEU A 307 15.61 4.69 -23.01
CA LEU A 307 15.55 6.14 -23.18
C LEU A 307 15.33 6.76 -21.79
N THR A 308 16.12 7.76 -21.45
CA THR A 308 16.07 8.39 -20.12
C THR A 308 15.81 9.88 -20.20
N SER A 309 14.99 10.37 -19.28
CA SER A 309 14.62 11.79 -19.15
C SER A 309 15.79 12.65 -18.67
N HIS A 310 16.77 12.05 -17.99
CA HIS A 310 17.98 12.73 -17.54
C HIS A 310 18.97 13.04 -18.67
N LEU A 311 19.05 12.18 -19.69
CA LEU A 311 19.93 12.39 -20.85
C LEU A 311 19.25 13.23 -21.93
N ILE A 312 17.94 13.05 -22.12
CA ILE A 312 17.18 13.72 -23.19
C ILE A 312 16.24 14.76 -22.57
N GLN A 313 16.70 16.01 -22.54
CA GLN A 313 15.90 17.13 -22.04
C GLN A 313 14.60 17.30 -22.83
N ASN A 314 13.48 17.51 -22.13
CA ASN A 314 12.13 17.69 -22.71
C ASN A 314 11.63 16.51 -23.58
N ILE A 315 12.07 15.29 -23.30
CA ILE A 315 11.52 14.10 -23.95
C ILE A 315 10.02 13.92 -23.64
N ASP A 316 9.23 13.60 -24.66
CA ASP A 316 7.85 13.16 -24.45
C ASP A 316 7.86 11.85 -23.65
N LYS A 317 7.13 11.81 -22.54
CA LYS A 317 7.00 10.63 -21.67
C LYS A 317 6.48 9.38 -22.38
N ARG A 318 5.87 9.54 -23.56
CA ARG A 318 5.51 8.40 -24.41
C ARG A 318 6.72 7.74 -25.07
N ARG A 319 7.72 8.51 -25.47
CA ARG A 319 8.96 7.99 -26.06
C ARG A 319 9.75 7.13 -25.08
N LEU A 320 9.67 7.42 -23.78
CA LEU A 320 10.30 6.60 -22.72
C LEU A 320 9.75 5.15 -22.66
N CYS A 321 8.63 4.88 -23.33
CA CYS A 321 8.03 3.55 -23.48
C CYS A 321 8.25 2.94 -24.86
N GLU A 322 9.11 3.53 -25.70
CA GLU A 322 9.57 2.89 -26.92
C GLU A 322 10.73 1.94 -26.58
N LEU A 323 10.76 0.77 -27.21
CA LEU A 323 11.89 -0.14 -27.09
C LEU A 323 13.08 0.48 -27.79
N ALA A 324 14.21 0.57 -27.09
CA ALA A 324 15.44 1.17 -27.59
C ALA A 324 16.61 0.19 -27.53
N CYS A 325 17.51 0.35 -28.49
CA CYS A 325 18.70 -0.48 -28.64
C CYS A 325 19.94 0.39 -28.75
N GLN A 326 21.07 -0.11 -28.25
CA GLN A 326 22.38 0.52 -28.29
C GLN A 326 23.44 -0.44 -28.84
N ASN A 327 24.55 0.11 -29.32
CA ASN A 327 25.68 -0.66 -29.82
C ASN A 327 26.59 -1.11 -28.66
N GLY A 328 26.59 -2.41 -28.37
CA GLY A 328 27.34 -2.96 -27.24
C GLY A 328 26.97 -2.25 -25.94
N THR A 329 27.97 -1.70 -25.24
CA THR A 329 27.79 -1.01 -23.96
C THR A 329 27.84 0.51 -24.07
N ASP A 330 27.83 1.08 -25.28
CA ASP A 330 27.92 2.53 -25.48
C ASP A 330 26.56 3.21 -25.25
N PRO A 331 26.36 3.94 -24.13
CA PRO A 331 25.07 4.55 -23.79
C PRO A 331 24.66 5.68 -24.74
N GLU A 332 25.63 6.36 -25.39
CA GLU A 332 25.35 7.46 -26.34
C GLU A 332 24.73 6.95 -27.64
N SER A 333 24.89 5.65 -27.93
CA SER A 333 24.33 5.01 -29.11
C SER A 333 22.88 4.51 -28.92
N CYS A 334 22.30 4.72 -27.74
CA CYS A 334 20.94 4.28 -27.43
C CYS A 334 19.90 5.04 -28.25
N ARG A 335 19.22 4.31 -29.15
CA ARG A 335 18.20 4.88 -30.06
C ARG A 335 16.94 4.03 -30.07
N SER A 336 15.80 4.69 -30.27
CA SER A 336 14.52 4.00 -30.36
C SER A 336 14.46 3.09 -31.59
N THR A 337 13.81 1.93 -31.46
CA THR A 337 13.44 1.09 -32.61
C THR A 337 12.61 1.82 -33.65
N SER A 338 11.86 2.86 -33.26
CA SER A 338 11.09 3.69 -34.18
C SER A 338 11.96 4.42 -35.20
N GLU A 339 13.19 4.79 -34.82
CA GLU A 339 14.12 5.57 -35.64
C GLU A 339 14.76 4.73 -36.76
N PHE A 340 14.95 3.43 -36.52
CA PHE A 340 15.58 2.52 -37.48
C PHE A 340 14.66 1.39 -37.96
N ALA A 341 13.35 1.49 -37.70
CA ALA A 341 12.35 0.47 -38.04
C ALA A 341 12.44 -0.01 -39.51
N HIS A 342 12.61 0.93 -40.44
CA HIS A 342 12.73 0.66 -41.87
C HIS A 342 13.97 -0.17 -42.25
N LEU A 343 15.06 -0.07 -41.48
CA LEU A 343 16.30 -0.82 -41.72
C LEU A 343 16.20 -2.27 -41.28
N VAL A 344 15.32 -2.56 -40.31
CA VAL A 344 15.19 -3.87 -39.66
C VAL A 344 13.85 -4.56 -39.96
N GLY A 345 13.06 -4.00 -40.90
CA GLY A 345 11.79 -4.57 -41.32
C GLY A 345 10.67 -4.49 -40.27
N LEU A 346 10.75 -3.53 -39.35
CA LEU A 346 9.67 -3.24 -38.39
C LEU A 346 8.62 -2.29 -39.00
N PRO A 347 7.37 -2.32 -38.51
CA PRO A 347 6.36 -1.37 -38.91
C PRO A 347 6.75 0.07 -38.55
N PRO A 348 6.21 1.08 -39.26
CA PRO A 348 6.39 2.48 -38.90
C PRO A 348 5.98 2.73 -37.45
N GLY A 349 6.87 3.36 -36.67
CA GLY A 349 6.69 3.55 -35.23
C GLY A 349 7.45 2.56 -34.33
N GLY A 350 8.08 1.53 -34.89
CA GLY A 350 8.93 0.61 -34.14
C GLY A 350 8.15 -0.29 -33.16
N ILE A 351 8.78 -0.64 -32.04
CA ILE A 351 8.20 -1.48 -30.99
C ILE A 351 8.01 -0.63 -29.72
N SER A 352 6.82 -0.71 -29.13
CA SER A 352 6.55 -0.14 -27.81
C SER A 352 6.68 -1.20 -26.72
N LEU A 353 7.16 -0.79 -25.55
CA LEU A 353 7.16 -1.59 -24.34
C LEU A 353 5.71 -1.86 -23.90
N ARG A 354 5.49 -3.02 -23.29
CA ARG A 354 4.15 -3.41 -22.81
C ARG A 354 3.74 -2.60 -21.59
N PRO A 355 2.44 -2.46 -21.32
CA PRO A 355 1.99 -1.92 -20.05
C PRO A 355 2.57 -2.73 -18.88
N GLY A 356 3.05 -2.03 -17.84
CA GLY A 356 3.76 -2.62 -16.70
C GLY A 356 5.25 -2.91 -16.95
N SER A 357 5.79 -2.69 -18.16
CA SER A 357 7.24 -2.74 -18.38
C SER A 357 7.96 -1.56 -17.70
N PRO A 358 9.17 -1.77 -17.17
CA PRO A 358 9.97 -0.69 -16.61
C PRO A 358 10.36 0.32 -17.68
N CYS A 359 10.43 1.61 -17.32
CA CYS A 359 10.82 2.71 -18.21
C CYS A 359 11.69 3.73 -17.48
N ASP A 360 12.31 4.63 -18.25
CA ASP A 360 13.21 5.68 -17.73
C ASP A 360 14.30 5.13 -16.81
N ASN A 361 14.98 4.06 -17.25
CA ASN A 361 15.98 3.34 -16.47
C ASN A 361 15.49 2.92 -15.07
N PHE A 362 14.38 2.18 -15.07
CA PHE A 362 13.74 1.64 -13.86
C PHE A 362 13.17 2.69 -12.89
N GLN A 363 12.99 3.94 -13.31
CA GLN A 363 12.35 4.98 -12.48
C GLN A 363 10.82 4.94 -12.56
N GLY A 364 10.25 4.20 -13.51
CA GLY A 364 8.81 4.13 -13.74
C GLY A 364 8.35 2.87 -14.43
N TYR A 365 7.05 2.84 -14.71
CA TYR A 365 6.38 1.82 -15.52
C TYR A 365 5.58 2.46 -16.67
N CYS A 366 5.48 1.75 -17.79
CA CYS A 366 4.61 2.14 -18.90
C CYS A 366 3.14 1.85 -18.57
N ASP A 367 2.27 2.85 -18.71
CA ASP A 367 0.83 2.65 -18.57
C ASP A 367 0.18 2.11 -19.86
N VAL A 368 -1.13 1.85 -19.81
CA VAL A 368 -1.92 1.38 -20.96
C VAL A 368 -1.97 2.35 -22.15
N PHE A 369 -1.53 3.60 -21.97
CA PHE A 369 -1.40 4.61 -23.02
C PHE A 369 0.05 4.82 -23.46
N PHE A 370 0.93 3.87 -23.12
CA PHE A 370 2.37 3.90 -23.40
C PHE A 370 3.06 5.15 -22.84
N LYS A 371 2.59 5.67 -21.71
CA LYS A 371 3.22 6.81 -21.05
C LYS A 371 3.99 6.33 -19.83
N CYS A 372 5.26 6.70 -19.74
CA CYS A 372 6.08 6.37 -18.58
C CYS A 372 5.59 7.13 -17.34
N ARG A 373 5.16 6.39 -16.31
CA ARG A 373 4.73 6.88 -15.00
C ARG A 373 5.83 6.59 -13.98
N ALA A 374 6.39 7.64 -13.40
CA ALA A 374 7.36 7.49 -12.32
C ALA A 374 6.69 6.84 -11.09
N VAL A 375 7.44 5.97 -10.41
CA VAL A 375 7.00 5.39 -9.13
C VAL A 375 7.27 6.42 -8.03
N ASP A 376 6.22 6.89 -7.35
CA ASP A 376 6.35 7.78 -6.18
C ASP A 376 6.06 6.98 -4.91
N ALA A 377 7.09 6.31 -4.39
CA ALA A 377 6.96 5.42 -3.24
C ALA A 377 7.09 6.13 -1.88
N GLU A 378 7.49 7.42 -1.85
CA GLU A 378 7.71 8.15 -0.58
C GLU A 378 6.46 8.88 -0.06
N GLY A 379 5.37 8.90 -0.84
CA GLY A 379 4.10 9.48 -0.44
C GLY A 379 4.09 11.03 -0.35
N PRO A 380 2.90 11.64 -0.17
CA PRO A 380 2.74 13.10 -0.29
C PRO A 380 3.50 13.91 0.76
N LEU A 381 3.65 13.36 1.97
CA LEU A 381 4.30 14.03 3.09
C LEU A 381 5.82 14.12 2.89
N ALA A 382 6.46 13.03 2.45
CA ALA A 382 7.89 13.04 2.15
C ALA A 382 8.17 13.96 0.97
N ARG A 383 7.31 13.99 -0.05
CA ARG A 383 7.40 14.94 -1.15
C ARG A 383 7.32 16.40 -0.68
N LEU A 384 6.37 16.71 0.21
CA LEU A 384 6.25 18.05 0.78
C LEU A 384 7.48 18.41 1.62
N LYS A 385 7.97 17.48 2.45
CA LYS A 385 9.19 17.65 3.25
C LYS A 385 10.40 17.89 2.36
N ASN A 386 10.59 17.07 1.33
CA ASN A 386 11.71 17.16 0.41
C ASN A 386 11.62 18.43 -0.43
N MET A 387 10.43 18.89 -0.81
CA MET A 387 10.25 20.15 -1.54
C MET A 387 10.49 21.38 -0.66
N LEU A 388 10.01 21.37 0.60
CA LEU A 388 10.14 22.51 1.52
C LEU A 388 11.51 22.58 2.21
N PHE A 389 12.12 21.44 2.53
CA PHE A 389 13.34 21.31 3.33
C PHE A 389 14.49 20.64 2.56
N ASN A 390 14.57 20.84 1.24
CA ASN A 390 15.77 20.45 0.49
C ASN A 390 16.95 21.34 0.91
N ARG A 391 18.16 20.78 0.94
CA ARG A 391 19.38 21.53 1.25
C ARG A 391 19.62 22.65 0.24
N GLU A 392 19.31 22.42 -1.02
CA GLU A 392 19.37 23.44 -2.08
C GLU A 392 18.34 24.54 -1.88
N THR A 393 17.07 24.21 -1.58
CA THR A 393 16.04 25.22 -1.34
C THR A 393 16.33 26.01 -0.08
N LEU A 394 16.81 25.37 0.99
CA LEU A 394 17.24 26.03 2.22
C LEU A 394 18.43 26.97 1.98
N ASN A 395 19.41 26.57 1.18
CA ASN A 395 20.53 27.44 0.81
C ASN A 395 20.06 28.63 -0.04
N THR A 396 19.13 28.41 -0.97
CA THR A 396 18.55 29.47 -1.81
C THR A 396 17.76 30.47 -0.97
N VAL A 397 16.96 29.97 -0.03
CA VAL A 397 16.21 30.79 0.93
C VAL A 397 17.17 31.54 1.87
N ALA A 398 18.23 30.89 2.35
CA ALA A 398 19.23 31.54 3.19
C ALA A 398 19.96 32.67 2.45
N GLN A 399 20.35 32.45 1.19
CA GLN A 399 20.94 33.48 0.33
C GLN A 399 19.96 34.63 0.08
N TRP A 400 18.69 34.32 -0.20
CA TRP A 400 17.65 35.33 -0.39
C TRP A 400 17.41 36.16 0.87
N VAL A 401 17.39 35.52 2.05
CA VAL A 401 17.25 36.21 3.35
C VAL A 401 18.46 37.10 3.64
N GLN A 402 19.67 36.70 3.25
CA GLN A 402 20.87 37.53 3.39
C GLN A 402 20.84 38.74 2.46
N GLU A 403 20.41 38.55 1.20
CA GLU A 403 20.32 39.62 0.20
C GLU A 403 19.19 40.62 0.51
N TYR A 404 18.02 40.12 0.91
CA TYR A 404 16.80 40.90 1.17
C TYR A 404 16.44 40.97 2.66
N TRP A 405 17.44 41.04 3.54
CA TRP A 405 17.24 41.08 5.00
C TRP A 405 16.29 42.23 5.43
N TRP A 406 16.34 43.36 4.71
CA TRP A 406 15.48 44.52 4.93
C TRP A 406 14.00 44.23 4.62
N ALA A 407 13.72 43.39 3.61
CA ALA A 407 12.36 42.99 3.25
C ALA A 407 11.78 42.03 4.30
N CYS A 408 12.60 41.12 4.84
CA CYS A 408 12.23 40.27 5.98
C CYS A 408 11.88 41.09 7.22
N MET A 409 12.66 42.14 7.52
CA MET A 409 12.37 43.07 8.62
C MET A 409 11.07 43.85 8.41
N LEU A 410 10.83 44.36 7.20
CA LEU A 410 9.58 45.04 6.85
C LEU A 410 8.36 44.12 6.96
N MET A 411 8.46 42.88 6.48
CA MET A 411 7.40 41.88 6.60
C MET A 411 7.14 41.53 8.07
N GLY A 412 8.18 41.41 8.89
CA GLY A 412 8.05 41.20 10.33
C GLY A 412 7.35 42.36 11.05
N ILE A 413 7.74 43.60 10.75
CA ILE A 413 7.09 44.81 11.29
C ILE A 413 5.62 44.88 10.85
N LEU A 414 5.34 44.60 9.58
CA LEU A 414 3.98 44.62 9.03
C LEU A 414 3.12 43.53 9.65
N PHE A 415 3.67 42.34 9.91
CA PHE A 415 3.01 41.27 10.63
C PHE A 415 2.71 41.63 12.09
N ILE A 416 3.65 42.29 12.79
CA ILE A 416 3.43 42.77 14.17
C ILE A 416 2.36 43.86 14.20
N ILE A 417 2.38 44.80 13.26
CA ILE A 417 1.34 45.83 13.13
C ILE A 417 -0.01 45.18 12.84
N PHE A 418 -0.06 44.21 11.92
CA PHE A 418 -1.26 43.47 11.59
C PHE A 418 -1.79 42.68 12.80
N MET A 419 -0.93 41.96 13.53
CA MET A 419 -1.29 41.27 14.77
C MET A 419 -1.75 42.25 15.84
N GLY A 420 -1.11 43.41 15.99
CA GLY A 420 -1.55 44.47 16.90
C GLY A 420 -2.93 45.03 16.55
N ILE A 421 -3.21 45.25 15.26
CA ILE A 421 -4.52 45.67 14.75
C ILE A 421 -5.55 44.56 14.96
N PHE A 422 -5.21 43.32 14.62
CA PHE A 422 -6.07 42.15 14.77
C PHE A 422 -6.43 41.92 16.25
N ILE A 423 -5.44 41.92 17.15
CA ILE A 423 -5.66 41.84 18.59
C ILE A 423 -6.53 43.01 19.07
N LYS A 424 -6.30 44.24 18.59
CA LYS A 424 -7.12 45.40 18.97
C LYS A 424 -8.55 45.32 18.45
N CYS A 425 -8.76 44.76 17.25
CA CYS A 425 -10.07 44.50 16.67
C CYS A 425 -10.80 43.37 17.41
N CYS A 426 -10.11 42.27 17.71
CA CYS A 426 -10.65 41.14 18.45
C CYS A 426 -10.86 41.46 19.95
N ALA A 427 -10.05 42.34 20.54
CA ALA A 427 -10.17 42.78 21.93
C ALA A 427 -11.52 43.46 22.25
N VAL A 428 -12.14 44.10 21.26
CA VAL A 428 -13.48 44.71 21.36
C VAL A 428 -14.60 43.66 21.41
N HIS A 429 -14.30 42.44 20.94
CA HIS A 429 -15.24 41.34 20.81
C HIS A 429 -14.96 40.17 21.77
N THR A 430 -13.80 40.12 22.42
CA THR A 430 -13.49 39.16 23.48
C THR A 430 -14.04 39.62 24.83
N PRO A 431 -14.93 38.85 25.49
CA PRO A 431 -15.43 39.17 26.82
C PRO A 431 -14.32 39.07 27.87
N SER A 432 -14.18 40.11 28.70
CA SER A 432 -13.21 40.15 29.80
C SER A 432 -13.91 39.85 31.12
N SER A 433 -13.30 39.02 31.95
CA SER A 433 -13.73 38.71 33.33
C SER A 433 -13.42 39.84 34.34
N ASN A 434 -12.89 40.98 33.88
CA ASN A 434 -12.60 42.15 34.71
C ASN A 434 -13.83 43.09 34.80
N PRO A 435 -14.45 43.25 36.00
CA PRO A 435 -15.71 43.99 36.18
C PRO A 435 -15.60 45.51 35.96
N LYS A 436 -14.39 46.06 35.77
CA LYS A 436 -14.18 47.49 35.49
C LYS A 436 -14.12 47.82 33.98
N LYS A 437 -14.27 46.84 33.08
CA LYS A 437 -14.25 47.06 31.63
C LYS A 437 -15.66 46.95 31.01
N PRO A 438 -15.97 47.76 29.99
CA PRO A 438 -17.26 47.71 29.30
C PRO A 438 -17.47 46.36 28.59
N PRO A 439 -18.72 45.89 28.45
CA PRO A 439 -19.04 44.59 27.87
C PRO A 439 -18.68 44.50 26.38
N ALA A 440 -18.24 43.31 25.94
CA ALA A 440 -17.81 43.04 24.57
C ALA A 440 -18.98 43.19 23.57
N ARG A 441 -18.69 43.77 22.40
CA ARG A 441 -19.72 44.02 21.36
C ARG A 441 -19.94 42.78 20.49
N ARG A 442 -21.15 42.58 19.97
CA ARG A 442 -21.45 41.47 19.04
C ARG A 442 -21.00 41.82 17.61
N PHE A 443 -20.40 40.85 16.92
CA PHE A 443 -19.86 41.01 15.56
C PHE A 443 -20.89 41.56 14.54
N SER A 444 -22.17 41.22 14.71
CA SER A 444 -23.27 41.61 13.81
C SER A 444 -23.55 43.13 13.75
N GLU A 445 -23.21 43.90 14.78
CA GLU A 445 -23.45 45.35 14.81
C GLU A 445 -22.34 46.17 14.15
N THR A 446 -21.14 45.61 14.01
CA THR A 446 -19.93 46.35 13.56
C THR A 446 -19.79 46.37 12.05
N LEU A 447 -20.28 45.34 11.34
CA LEU A 447 -20.25 45.24 9.88
C LEU A 447 -21.17 46.23 9.15
N ARG A 448 -22.16 46.83 9.83
CA ARG A 448 -23.13 47.73 9.19
C ARG A 448 -22.61 49.16 8.96
N ARG A 449 -21.59 49.64 9.70
CA ARG A 449 -21.03 51.00 9.54
C ARG A 449 -19.54 51.10 9.99
N PRO A 450 -18.55 50.90 9.10
CA PRO A 450 -17.13 50.84 9.49
C PRO A 450 -16.47 52.19 9.83
N ILE A 451 -17.05 53.32 9.41
CA ILE A 451 -16.39 54.64 9.47
C ILE A 451 -16.47 55.33 10.85
N ASN A 452 -17.38 54.92 11.73
CA ASN A 452 -17.60 55.61 13.02
C ASN A 452 -16.69 55.14 14.17
N THR A 453 -15.96 54.03 13.99
CA THR A 453 -15.09 53.44 15.01
C THR A 453 -13.75 54.18 15.14
N LEU A 454 -13.24 54.78 14.05
CA LEU A 454 -11.98 55.53 14.03
C LEU A 454 -12.16 56.99 14.47
N ARG A 455 -13.33 57.59 14.24
CA ARG A 455 -13.53 59.05 14.42
C ARG A 455 -13.84 59.48 15.86
N ARG A 456 -14.13 58.56 16.78
CA ARG A 456 -14.58 58.89 18.15
C ARG A 456 -13.49 58.89 19.23
N MET A 457 -12.21 58.68 18.87
CA MET A 457 -11.09 58.70 19.83
C MET A 457 -10.40 60.07 19.98
N ARG A 458 -10.93 61.18 19.42
CA ARG A 458 -10.32 62.51 19.56
C ARG A 458 -11.26 63.54 20.21
N HIS A 459 -10.91 63.88 21.47
CA HIS A 459 -11.32 65.00 22.35
C HIS A 459 -12.74 65.06 22.98
N PRO A 460 -12.82 65.41 24.29
CA PRO A 460 -13.99 65.99 24.94
C PRO A 460 -13.77 67.48 25.30
N HIS A 461 -14.74 68.37 25.06
CA HIS A 461 -14.92 69.62 25.83
C HIS A 461 -16.27 70.32 25.52
N GLY A 462 -16.97 70.73 26.59
CA GLY A 462 -17.50 72.09 26.75
C GLY A 462 -18.92 72.45 26.29
N GLN A 463 -19.85 72.50 27.26
CA GLN A 463 -20.85 73.56 27.56
C GLN A 463 -21.81 74.17 26.50
N GLY A 464 -23.06 74.41 26.93
CA GLY A 464 -23.87 75.54 26.44
C GLY A 464 -25.39 75.34 26.47
N HIS A 465 -26.08 76.02 27.40
CA HIS A 465 -27.53 76.07 27.59
C HIS A 465 -28.29 76.92 26.54
N GLY A 466 -29.58 76.65 26.36
CA GLY A 466 -30.56 77.57 25.77
C GLY A 466 -31.96 76.96 25.69
N ALA A 467 -32.90 77.44 26.49
CA ALA A 467 -34.26 76.93 26.67
C ALA A 467 -35.32 77.89 26.11
N GLY A 468 -36.51 77.38 25.76
CA GLY A 468 -37.75 78.16 25.73
C GLY A 468 -39.02 77.34 25.40
N VAL A 469 -39.75 76.80 26.40
CA VAL A 469 -41.07 77.19 27.03
C VAL A 469 -42.35 76.73 26.25
N PRO A 470 -43.59 76.68 26.82
CA PRO A 470 -44.19 75.49 27.46
C PRO A 470 -45.67 75.20 27.05
N SER A 471 -46.29 74.16 27.65
CA SER A 471 -47.70 74.18 28.09
C SER A 471 -47.98 73.08 29.14
N ARG A 472 -48.66 73.46 30.23
CA ARG A 472 -49.21 72.70 31.40
C ARG A 472 -50.75 72.95 31.40
N PRO A 473 -51.61 72.48 32.35
CA PRO A 473 -51.45 71.63 33.56
C PRO A 473 -52.46 70.42 33.63
N GLY A 474 -52.20 69.30 34.34
CA GLY A 474 -52.54 69.00 35.77
C GLY A 474 -54.00 68.47 35.96
N PRO A 475 -54.40 67.66 36.99
CA PRO A 475 -53.68 67.20 38.20
C PRO A 475 -53.95 65.73 38.74
N SER A 476 -53.11 65.30 39.69
CA SER A 476 -53.35 64.60 40.99
C SER A 476 -53.86 63.12 41.17
N ARG A 477 -52.93 62.29 41.70
CA ARG A 477 -52.94 61.36 42.89
C ARG A 477 -53.91 60.16 43.04
N GLY A 478 -53.28 58.95 43.07
CA GLY A 478 -53.29 57.95 44.17
C GLY A 478 -54.50 57.00 44.35
N PRO A 479 -54.49 56.10 45.35
CA PRO A 479 -53.82 54.78 45.39
C PRO A 479 -54.80 53.63 45.74
N ALA A 480 -54.38 52.35 45.76
CA ALA A 480 -54.67 51.34 46.82
C ALA A 480 -54.59 49.85 46.39
N HIS A 481 -54.33 49.04 47.42
CA HIS A 481 -54.21 47.58 47.52
C HIS A 481 -55.55 46.81 47.39
N GLY A 482 -55.48 45.49 47.14
CA GLY A 482 -56.59 44.55 47.34
C GLY A 482 -56.13 43.08 47.28
N TYR A 483 -56.52 42.28 48.27
CA TYR A 483 -55.99 40.99 48.71
C TYR A 483 -56.74 39.74 48.16
N GLY A 484 -56.08 38.58 48.27
CA GLY A 484 -56.69 37.23 48.38
C GLY A 484 -56.75 36.41 47.08
N GLU A 485 -56.57 35.09 47.01
CA GLU A 485 -56.34 34.03 48.00
C GLU A 485 -56.13 32.72 47.20
N GLY A 486 -55.45 31.73 47.77
CA GLY A 486 -55.83 30.32 47.60
C GLY A 486 -55.33 29.50 46.39
N ARG A 487 -54.40 28.57 46.72
CA ARG A 487 -54.35 27.15 46.30
C ARG A 487 -54.23 26.76 44.81
N GLY A 488 -53.07 26.16 44.50
CA GLY A 488 -52.96 24.77 44.05
C GLY A 488 -53.58 24.38 42.70
N GLN A 489 -52.72 24.08 41.71
CA GLN A 489 -52.52 22.73 41.16
C GLN A 489 -51.62 22.80 39.93
N TYR A 490 -50.62 21.91 39.90
CA TYR A 490 -49.87 21.56 38.71
C TYR A 490 -50.78 20.79 37.73
N TYR A 491 -50.80 21.19 36.46
CA TYR A 491 -51.11 20.29 35.35
C TYR A 491 -50.20 20.57 34.16
N ALA A 492 -49.45 19.55 33.77
CA ALA A 492 -48.83 19.40 32.46
C ALA A 492 -49.84 18.76 31.48
N PRO A 493 -49.67 18.98 30.16
CA PRO A 493 -50.14 18.04 29.15
C PRO A 493 -49.00 17.62 28.22
N LYS A 494 -48.96 16.44 27.61
CA LYS A 494 -49.58 15.12 27.79
C LYS A 494 -48.78 14.23 26.83
N ALA A 495 -48.33 13.07 27.29
CA ALA A 495 -47.72 12.04 26.45
C ALA A 495 -48.79 11.32 25.63
N SER A 496 -48.40 10.80 24.46
CA SER A 496 -49.13 9.75 23.76
C SER A 496 -48.17 8.58 23.48
N ALA A 497 -48.64 7.38 23.78
CA ALA A 497 -48.05 6.08 23.46
C ALA A 497 -49.24 5.12 23.20
N PRO A 498 -49.01 3.87 22.82
CA PRO A 498 -48.58 3.32 21.53
C PRO A 498 -49.72 2.50 20.87
N PRO A 499 -49.47 1.74 19.79
CA PRO A 499 -50.21 0.49 19.57
C PRO A 499 -49.30 -0.75 19.51
N ARG A 500 -49.84 -1.88 19.97
CA ARG A 500 -49.36 -3.28 19.87
C ARG A 500 -50.60 -4.15 19.55
N PRO A 501 -50.51 -5.46 19.26
CA PRO A 501 -49.67 -6.16 18.27
C PRO A 501 -50.49 -7.23 17.49
N GLU A 502 -50.28 -7.46 16.20
CA GLU A 502 -50.60 -8.78 15.60
C GLU A 502 -49.55 -9.22 14.56
N LEU A 503 -49.02 -10.40 14.85
CA LEU A 503 -48.38 -11.42 14.02
C LEU A 503 -47.85 -11.00 12.63
N TYR A 504 -46.52 -10.94 12.52
CA TYR A 504 -45.74 -11.78 11.58
C TYR A 504 -44.29 -11.78 12.07
N ALA A 505 -43.97 -12.77 12.89
CA ALA A 505 -42.59 -13.12 13.22
C ALA A 505 -41.94 -13.90 12.06
N SER A 506 -40.61 -13.80 11.98
CA SER A 506 -39.69 -14.64 11.21
C SER A 506 -39.41 -14.26 9.75
N ALA A 507 -38.51 -13.29 9.56
CA ALA A 507 -37.41 -13.34 8.58
C ALA A 507 -36.50 -12.13 8.82
N TYR A 508 -35.20 -12.23 8.56
CA TYR A 508 -34.18 -11.15 8.64
C TYR A 508 -33.35 -10.98 9.92
N THR A 509 -33.16 -12.05 10.70
CA THR A 509 -31.96 -12.18 11.57
C THR A 509 -30.87 -13.08 10.98
N ASP A 510 -30.92 -13.41 9.69
CA ASP A 510 -30.01 -14.39 9.06
C ASP A 510 -29.29 -13.85 7.80
N ARG A 511 -28.89 -12.57 7.79
CA ARG A 511 -28.24 -11.97 6.60
C ARG A 511 -27.07 -11.02 6.90
N MET A 512 -26.39 -11.22 8.02
CA MET A 512 -25.10 -10.57 8.32
C MET A 512 -23.94 -11.56 8.44
N ASP A 513 -24.10 -12.78 7.91
CA ASP A 513 -23.06 -13.82 7.93
C ASP A 513 -22.73 -14.39 6.53
N ARG A 514 -22.95 -13.59 5.47
CA ARG A 514 -22.73 -14.01 4.07
C ARG A 514 -21.74 -13.17 3.25
N ASN A 515 -21.01 -12.26 3.89
CA ASN A 515 -19.89 -11.56 3.26
C ASN A 515 -18.59 -11.73 4.07
N ALA A 516 -18.42 -12.87 4.74
CA ALA A 516 -17.09 -13.31 5.11
C ALA A 516 -16.35 -13.61 3.80
N PHE A 517 -15.37 -12.76 3.45
CA PHE A 517 -14.35 -13.16 2.49
C PHE A 517 -13.73 -14.44 3.05
N HIS A 518 -14.05 -15.60 2.46
CA HIS A 518 -13.30 -16.83 2.71
C HIS A 518 -11.90 -16.64 2.11
N MET A 519 -11.03 -15.94 2.84
CA MET A 519 -9.60 -16.04 2.63
C MET A 519 -9.21 -17.42 3.14
N ARG A 520 -8.81 -18.31 2.23
CA ARG A 520 -8.14 -19.55 2.64
C ARG A 520 -6.79 -19.14 3.22
N GLN A 521 -6.67 -19.24 4.53
CA GLN A 521 -5.40 -19.07 5.22
C GLN A 521 -4.58 -20.34 4.96
N HIS A 522 -3.46 -20.18 4.29
CA HIS A 522 -2.45 -21.23 4.20
C HIS A 522 -1.32 -20.81 5.12
N LYS A 523 -1.03 -21.64 6.14
CA LYS A 523 0.20 -21.51 6.92
C LYS A 523 1.32 -21.98 6.01
N VAL A 524 2.29 -21.11 5.72
CA VAL A 524 3.50 -21.45 4.95
C VAL A 524 4.64 -21.61 5.93
#